data_AF-I0IKL8-F1
#
_entry.id   AF-I0IKL8-F1
#
_cell.length_a   1.000
_cell.length_b   1.000
_cell.length_c   1.000
_cell.angle_alpha   90.00
_cell.angle_beta   90.00
_cell.angle_gamma   90.00
#
_symmetry.space_group_name_H-M   'P 1'
#
loop_
_entity.id
_entity.type
_entity.pdbx_description
1 polymer ?
#
loop_
_entity_poly.entity_id
_entity_poly.type
_entity_poly.pdbx_seq_one_letter_code
_entity_poly.pdbx_strand_id
1 'polypeptide(L)'
;MLPGKMSKVVVMAIAIFLFGFSGVPKAEAGMMHHCHGHMHMIMHGAPIPFYLMNQDRLGLSQDQVHKLMHLKMGFRKTAIMEKARIKVIREDVMVEMMKKNIDTSDVKKDINRIVDHKKKIMDSYVEMVSSAHKVLTPEQFEKAKKLWREMMMMHHGMMMHHGMAGHQKM
;
A
#
# COMPACT_ATOMS: atom_id res chain seq x y z
N MET A 1 32.04 17.50 -35.11
CA MET A 1 30.72 17.55 -35.78
C MET A 1 29.72 16.77 -34.95
N LEU A 2 28.47 17.26 -34.91
CA LEU A 2 27.50 17.23 -33.81
C LEU A 2 27.03 15.84 -33.32
N PRO A 3 26.77 15.67 -32.00
CA PRO A 3 25.98 14.55 -31.47
C PRO A 3 24.48 14.76 -31.74
N GLY A 4 23.86 13.79 -32.43
CA GLY A 4 22.45 13.80 -32.80
C GLY A 4 21.52 13.52 -31.62
N LYS A 5 20.96 14.61 -31.08
CA LYS A 5 19.61 14.74 -30.49
C LYS A 5 18.88 13.42 -30.14
N MET A 6 19.08 12.92 -28.92
CA MET A 6 18.06 12.08 -28.29
C MET A 6 16.89 12.97 -27.81
N SER A 7 15.68 12.54 -28.17
CA SER A 7 14.43 13.27 -27.99
C SER A 7 14.19 13.62 -26.52
N LYS A 8 13.99 14.92 -26.24
CA LYS A 8 13.64 15.48 -24.92
C LYS A 8 12.39 14.84 -24.29
N VAL A 9 11.61 14.09 -25.09
CA VAL A 9 10.39 13.38 -24.68
C VAL A 9 10.68 12.17 -23.79
N VAL A 10 11.82 11.48 -23.95
CA VAL A 10 12.14 10.27 -23.16
C VAL A 10 12.59 10.63 -21.73
N VAL A 11 13.26 11.77 -21.57
CA VAL A 11 13.72 12.27 -20.26
C VAL A 11 12.53 12.69 -19.37
N MET A 12 11.42 13.14 -19.97
CA MET A 12 10.27 13.66 -19.23
C MET A 12 9.35 12.55 -18.67
N ALA A 13 9.37 11.35 -19.24
CA ALA A 13 8.55 10.23 -18.77
C ALA A 13 9.12 9.52 -17.52
N ILE A 14 10.44 9.62 -17.28
CA ILE A 14 11.10 9.01 -16.12
C ILE A 14 10.88 9.84 -14.84
N ALA A 15 10.70 11.16 -14.97
CA ALA A 15 10.46 12.05 -13.84
C ALA A 15 9.13 11.74 -13.11
N ILE A 16 8.09 11.30 -13.82
CA ILE A 16 6.78 11.02 -13.22
C ILE A 16 6.81 9.75 -12.33
N PHE A 17 7.76 8.84 -12.55
CA PHE A 17 7.88 7.62 -11.74
C PHE A 17 8.73 7.77 -10.47
N LEU A 18 9.53 8.84 -10.36
CA LEU A 18 10.45 9.09 -9.24
C LEU A 18 9.86 9.99 -8.14
N PHE A 19 8.81 10.77 -8.42
CA PHE A 19 8.17 11.67 -7.43
C PHE A 19 6.94 11.10 -6.72
N GLY A 20 6.62 9.81 -6.91
CA GLY A 20 5.66 9.10 -6.05
C GLY A 20 6.30 8.73 -4.70
N PHE A 21 6.25 9.67 -3.74
CA PHE A 21 6.77 9.65 -2.36
C PHE A 21 8.18 10.21 -2.15
N SER A 22 8.35 11.54 -2.27
CA SER A 22 9.41 12.27 -1.56
C SER A 22 8.93 12.64 -0.16
N GLY A 23 9.49 11.97 0.85
CA GLY A 23 9.43 12.43 2.25
C GLY A 23 10.82 12.97 2.63
N VAL A 24 10.97 14.28 2.67
CA VAL A 24 12.09 14.98 3.34
C VAL A 24 11.45 16.03 4.26
N PRO A 25 11.87 16.14 5.53
CA PRO A 25 11.17 16.95 6.52
C PRO A 25 11.51 18.43 6.34
N LYS A 26 10.54 19.31 6.50
CA LYS A 26 10.79 20.74 6.72
C LYS A 26 9.84 21.27 7.77
N ALA A 27 10.44 21.87 8.80
CA ALA A 27 9.76 22.54 9.89
C ALA A 27 8.85 23.66 9.35
N GLU A 28 7.59 23.56 9.78
CA GLU A 28 6.59 24.59 10.03
C GLU A 28 6.65 25.92 9.25
N ALA A 29 5.64 26.13 8.40
CA ALA A 29 4.63 27.18 8.63
C ALA A 29 3.49 27.07 7.59
N GLY A 30 2.28 26.82 8.09
CA GLY A 30 1.03 27.39 7.58
C GLY A 30 0.57 27.05 6.16
N MET A 31 -0.51 26.28 6.09
CA MET A 31 -1.48 26.23 4.97
C MET A 31 -1.11 25.37 3.75
N MET A 32 -1.10 24.04 3.94
CA MET A 32 -1.63 23.12 2.93
C MET A 32 -2.32 21.93 3.60
N HIS A 33 -3.64 22.02 3.68
CA HIS A 33 -4.53 20.92 4.03
C HIS A 33 -4.40 19.76 3.04
N HIS A 34 -4.33 18.54 3.59
CA HIS A 34 -4.84 17.28 3.03
C HIS A 34 -4.38 16.80 1.65
N CYS A 35 -3.17 16.25 1.59
CA CYS A 35 -2.88 14.99 0.87
C CYS A 35 -1.92 14.10 1.68
N HIS A 36 -1.96 14.25 3.02
CA HIS A 36 -1.40 13.29 3.98
C HIS A 36 -1.94 11.88 3.66
N GLY A 37 -1.23 10.82 4.07
CA GLY A 37 -1.64 9.41 3.98
C GLY A 37 -2.94 9.06 4.72
N HIS A 38 -4.04 9.74 4.38
CA HIS A 38 -5.40 9.73 4.91
C HIS A 38 -6.29 8.70 4.19
N MET A 39 -5.68 7.75 3.48
CA MET A 39 -6.21 6.38 3.39
C MET A 39 -5.60 5.47 4.48
N HIS A 40 -5.09 6.06 5.55
CA HIS A 40 -5.34 5.50 6.88
C HIS A 40 -6.87 5.29 6.97
N MET A 41 -7.32 4.03 7.01
CA MET A 41 -8.65 3.64 7.52
C MET A 41 -9.87 3.73 6.59
N ILE A 42 -9.84 3.25 5.34
CA ILE A 42 -11.13 2.74 4.81
C ILE A 42 -11.45 1.41 5.48
N MET A 43 -10.54 0.44 5.39
CA MET A 43 -10.50 -0.83 6.12
C MET A 43 -9.17 -1.44 5.72
N HIS A 44 -8.36 -1.90 6.66
CA HIS A 44 -7.09 -2.57 6.34
C HIS A 44 -7.38 -3.74 5.40
N GLY A 45 -7.12 -3.62 4.09
CA GLY A 45 -7.56 -4.57 3.05
C GLY A 45 -7.14 -6.04 3.21
N ALA A 46 -6.38 -6.36 4.26
CA ALA A 46 -6.12 -7.71 4.71
C ALA A 46 -7.34 -8.29 5.47
N PRO A 47 -7.67 -9.57 5.28
CA PRO A 47 -8.78 -10.21 5.99
C PRO A 47 -8.54 -10.32 7.50
N ILE A 48 -7.29 -10.34 7.97
CA ILE A 48 -6.95 -10.57 9.38
C ILE A 48 -7.50 -9.47 10.32
N PRO A 49 -7.23 -8.16 10.12
CA PRO A 49 -7.86 -7.11 10.93
C PRO A 49 -9.37 -7.23 11.05
N PHE A 50 -10.04 -7.60 9.96
CA PHE A 50 -11.49 -7.80 9.96
C PHE A 50 -11.93 -9.00 10.79
N TYR A 51 -11.22 -10.13 10.71
CA TYR A 51 -11.48 -11.29 11.56
C TYR A 51 -11.30 -10.97 13.04
N LEU A 52 -10.21 -10.28 13.39
CA LEU A 52 -9.92 -9.89 14.77
C LEU A 52 -10.95 -8.89 15.31
N MET A 53 -11.38 -7.91 14.51
CA MET A 53 -12.43 -6.95 14.90
C MET A 53 -13.79 -7.63 15.12
N ASN A 54 -14.04 -8.76 14.45
CA ASN A 54 -15.27 -9.54 14.58
C ASN A 54 -15.05 -10.83 15.37
N GLN A 55 -14.02 -10.95 16.20
CA GLN A 55 -13.64 -12.21 16.83
C GLN A 55 -14.78 -12.86 17.63
N ASP A 56 -15.52 -12.07 18.41
CA ASP A 56 -16.65 -12.56 19.22
C ASP A 56 -17.81 -12.98 18.31
N ARG A 57 -18.10 -12.17 17.28
CA ARG A 57 -19.15 -12.46 16.29
C ARG A 57 -18.81 -13.70 15.48
N LEU A 58 -17.54 -13.96 15.19
CA LEU A 58 -17.07 -15.14 14.49
C LEU A 58 -16.89 -16.35 15.42
N GLY A 59 -16.92 -16.15 16.74
CA GLY A 59 -16.65 -17.22 17.70
C GLY A 59 -15.23 -17.77 17.54
N LEU A 60 -14.24 -16.89 17.37
CA LEU A 60 -12.85 -17.30 17.25
C LEU A 60 -12.34 -17.83 18.59
N SER A 61 -11.63 -18.96 18.58
CA SER A 61 -10.91 -19.42 19.76
C SER A 61 -9.67 -18.57 20.03
N GLN A 62 -9.17 -18.60 21.27
CA GLN A 62 -7.95 -17.88 21.62
C GLN A 62 -6.75 -18.31 20.77
N ASP A 63 -6.66 -19.59 20.43
CA ASP A 63 -5.63 -20.13 19.53
C ASP A 63 -5.74 -19.57 18.11
N GLN A 64 -6.96 -19.42 17.60
CA GLN A 64 -7.19 -18.79 16.29
C GLN A 64 -6.79 -17.32 16.31
N VAL A 65 -7.15 -16.58 17.37
CA VAL A 65 -6.76 -15.18 17.57
C VAL A 65 -5.24 -15.03 17.59
N HIS A 66 -4.53 -15.87 18.36
CA HIS A 66 -3.07 -15.86 18.40
C HIS A 66 -2.44 -16.17 17.03
N LYS A 67 -2.93 -17.19 16.32
CA LYS A 67 -2.44 -17.52 14.96
C LYS A 67 -2.63 -16.36 13.98
N LEU A 68 -3.79 -15.72 14.00
CA LEU A 68 -4.10 -14.55 13.17
C LEU A 68 -3.18 -13.36 13.51
N MET A 69 -2.95 -13.08 14.79
CA MET A 69 -2.01 -12.04 15.23
C MET A 69 -0.58 -12.33 14.76
N HIS A 70 -0.12 -13.57 14.88
CA HIS A 70 1.20 -13.98 14.44
C HIS A 70 1.37 -13.80 12.92
N LEU A 71 0.38 -14.23 12.12
CA LEU A 71 0.37 -14.01 10.66
C LEU A 71 0.43 -12.52 10.30
N LYS A 72 -0.39 -11.69 10.96
CA LYS A 72 -0.38 -10.22 10.76
C LYS A 72 1.00 -9.62 11.07
N MET A 73 1.62 -10.04 12.17
CA MET A 73 2.92 -9.53 12.58
C MET A 73 4.05 -10.00 11.66
N GLY A 74 4.01 -11.25 11.21
CA GLY A 74 4.95 -11.80 10.24
C GLY A 74 4.94 -11.00 8.93
N PHE A 75 3.76 -10.83 8.33
CA PHE A 75 3.61 -10.00 7.13
C PHE A 75 4.08 -8.55 7.37
N ARG A 76 3.68 -7.93 8.49
CA ARG A 76 4.07 -6.55 8.81
C ARG A 76 5.59 -6.40 8.88
N LYS A 77 6.29 -7.35 9.50
CA LYS A 77 7.76 -7.36 9.56
C LYS A 77 8.38 -7.44 8.17
N THR A 78 7.92 -8.37 7.33
CA THR A 78 8.38 -8.50 5.94
C THR A 78 8.13 -7.22 5.16
N ALA A 79 6.91 -6.67 5.22
CA ALA A 79 6.55 -5.46 4.49
C ALA A 79 7.41 -4.24 4.91
N ILE A 80 7.70 -4.09 6.21
CA ILE A 80 8.59 -3.03 6.71
C ILE A 80 10.01 -3.21 6.15
N MET A 81 10.57 -4.42 6.23
CA MET A 81 11.92 -4.70 5.76
C MET A 81 12.07 -4.48 4.26
N GLU A 82 11.14 -4.99 3.44
CA GLU A 82 11.21 -4.81 1.98
C GLU A 82 10.98 -3.35 1.58
N LYS A 83 10.09 -2.61 2.26
CA LYS A 83 9.93 -1.16 2.03
C LYS A 83 11.19 -0.37 2.38
N ALA A 84 11.89 -0.74 3.44
CA ALA A 84 13.16 -0.13 3.79
C ALA A 84 14.22 -0.38 2.71
N ARG A 85 14.33 -1.61 2.19
CA ARG A 85 15.23 -1.94 1.07
C ARG A 85 14.91 -1.13 -0.18
N ILE A 86 13.62 -1.02 -0.54
CA ILE A 86 13.17 -0.17 -1.64
C ILE A 86 13.59 1.29 -1.42
N LYS A 87 13.47 1.80 -0.19
CA LYS A 87 13.86 3.18 0.11
C LYS A 87 15.36 3.38 -0.12
N VAL A 88 16.22 2.48 0.36
CA VAL A 88 17.67 2.56 0.13
C VAL A 88 18.00 2.58 -1.36
N ILE A 89 17.45 1.65 -2.13
CA ILE A 89 17.71 1.58 -3.58
C ILE A 89 17.22 2.85 -4.30
N ARG A 90 16.14 3.48 -3.84
CA ARG A 90 15.69 4.77 -4.40
C ARG A 90 16.67 5.90 -4.15
N GLU A 91 17.27 5.96 -2.96
CA GLU A 91 18.34 6.93 -2.67
C GLU A 91 19.54 6.69 -3.60
N ASP A 92 19.95 5.43 -3.79
CA ASP A 92 21.04 5.06 -4.69
C ASP A 92 20.76 5.50 -6.14
N VAL A 93 19.54 5.25 -6.64
CA VAL A 93 19.08 5.71 -7.97
C VAL A 93 19.11 7.24 -8.06
N MET A 94 18.67 7.97 -7.03
CA MET A 94 18.71 9.43 -7.04
C MET A 94 20.15 9.95 -7.14
N VAL A 95 21.08 9.35 -6.41
CA VAL A 95 22.51 9.70 -6.49
C VAL A 95 23.07 9.45 -7.89
N GLU A 96 22.74 8.32 -8.52
CA GLU A 96 23.16 8.01 -9.91
C GLU A 96 22.61 9.03 -10.91
N MET A 97 21.34 9.40 -10.76
CA MET A 97 20.67 10.38 -11.63
C MET A 97 21.25 11.80 -11.52
N MET A 98 21.99 12.12 -10.46
CA MET A 98 22.68 13.41 -10.29
C MET A 98 24.04 13.46 -11.01
N LYS A 99 24.55 12.34 -11.53
CA LYS A 99 25.82 12.31 -12.26
C LYS A 99 25.68 12.96 -13.64
N LYS A 100 26.75 13.63 -14.09
CA LYS A 100 26.81 14.25 -15.43
C LYS A 100 26.63 13.23 -16.57
N ASN A 101 27.18 12.04 -16.39
CA ASN A 101 27.02 10.90 -17.30
C ASN A 101 26.32 9.80 -16.51
N ILE A 102 25.05 9.56 -16.82
CA ILE A 102 24.23 8.56 -16.12
C ILE A 102 24.47 7.19 -16.75
N ASP A 103 24.80 6.18 -15.95
CA ASP A 103 24.76 4.80 -16.42
C ASP A 103 23.33 4.26 -16.37
N THR A 104 22.64 4.33 -17.52
CA THR A 104 21.26 3.83 -17.65
C THR A 104 21.12 2.33 -17.42
N SER A 105 22.20 1.55 -17.56
CA SER A 105 22.19 0.10 -17.30
C SER A 105 22.06 -0.17 -15.80
N ASP A 106 22.83 0.57 -14.99
CA ASP A 106 22.81 0.41 -13.54
C ASP A 106 21.51 0.92 -12.92
N VAL A 107 21.02 2.08 -13.38
CA VAL A 107 19.67 2.57 -12.99
C VAL A 107 18.59 1.54 -13.30
N LYS A 108 18.65 0.88 -14.46
CA LYS A 108 17.67 -0.14 -14.84
C LYS A 108 17.75 -1.38 -13.94
N LYS A 109 18.96 -1.81 -13.53
CA LYS A 109 19.13 -2.91 -12.57
C LYS A 109 18.49 -2.56 -11.22
N ASP A 110 18.69 -1.35 -10.73
CA ASP A 110 18.11 -0.93 -9.45
C ASP A 110 16.59 -0.78 -9.50
N ILE A 111 16.04 -0.31 -10.63
CA ILE A 111 14.58 -0.32 -10.85
C ILE A 111 14.04 -1.76 -10.82
N ASN A 112 14.72 -2.72 -11.45
CA ASN A 112 14.30 -4.13 -11.40
C ASN A 112 14.35 -4.68 -9.97
N ARG A 113 15.38 -4.34 -9.19
CA ARG A 113 15.46 -4.72 -7.76
C ARG A 113 14.30 -4.15 -6.95
N ILE A 114 13.90 -2.90 -7.20
CA ILE A 114 12.70 -2.30 -6.58
C ILE A 114 11.46 -3.12 -6.91
N VAL A 115 11.29 -3.53 -8.17
CA VAL A 115 10.16 -4.38 -8.59
C VAL A 115 10.19 -5.73 -7.87
N ASP A 116 11.35 -6.36 -7.76
CA ASP A 116 11.50 -7.64 -7.03
C ASP A 116 11.13 -7.51 -5.55
N HIS A 117 11.54 -6.44 -4.89
CA HIS A 117 11.16 -6.18 -3.50
C HIS A 117 9.66 -5.90 -3.35
N LYS A 118 9.03 -5.20 -4.30
CA LYS A 118 7.57 -5.03 -4.32
C LYS A 118 6.85 -6.36 -4.50
N LYS A 119 7.35 -7.21 -5.40
CA LYS A 119 6.82 -8.56 -5.62
C LYS A 119 6.86 -9.38 -4.33
N LYS A 120 7.98 -9.37 -3.60
CA LYS A 120 8.09 -10.05 -2.29
C LYS A 120 7.03 -9.63 -1.28
N ILE A 121 6.69 -8.33 -1.24
CA ILE A 121 5.61 -7.84 -0.37
C ILE A 121 4.26 -8.42 -0.81
N MET A 122 3.99 -8.45 -2.12
CA MET A 122 2.74 -8.99 -2.67
C MET A 122 2.62 -10.50 -2.45
N ASP A 123 3.69 -11.26 -2.67
CA ASP A 123 3.74 -12.70 -2.43
C ASP A 123 3.46 -12.99 -0.95
N SER A 124 4.15 -12.29 -0.04
CA SER A 124 3.93 -12.43 1.41
C SER A 124 2.51 -12.04 1.84
N TYR A 125 1.89 -11.07 1.16
CA TYR A 125 0.49 -10.69 1.41
C TYR A 125 -0.46 -11.83 1.01
N VAL A 126 -0.29 -12.43 -0.17
CA VAL A 126 -1.11 -13.55 -0.65
C VAL A 126 -0.95 -14.76 0.28
N GLU A 127 0.27 -15.06 0.70
CA GLU A 127 0.56 -16.13 1.66
C GLU A 127 -0.13 -15.90 3.02
N MET A 128 -0.06 -14.67 3.54
CA MET A 128 -0.74 -14.29 4.77
C MET A 128 -2.26 -14.45 4.65
N VAL A 129 -2.87 -13.99 3.55
CA VAL A 129 -4.31 -14.12 3.28
C VAL A 129 -4.73 -15.59 3.23
N SER A 130 -4.01 -16.40 2.43
CA SER A 130 -4.29 -17.83 2.29
C SER A 130 -4.20 -18.55 3.64
N SER A 131 -3.17 -18.22 4.43
CA SER A 131 -2.98 -18.79 5.76
C SER A 131 -4.06 -18.35 6.74
N ALA A 132 -4.50 -17.08 6.68
CA ALA A 132 -5.58 -16.59 7.53
C ALA A 132 -6.90 -17.30 7.28
N HIS A 133 -7.24 -17.58 6.01
CA HIS A 133 -8.45 -18.34 5.67
C HIS A 133 -8.42 -19.75 6.27
N LYS A 134 -7.24 -20.41 6.27
CA LYS A 134 -7.06 -21.75 6.84
C LYS A 134 -7.14 -21.79 8.37
N VAL A 135 -7.00 -20.64 9.06
CA VAL A 135 -7.18 -20.58 10.52
C VAL A 135 -8.65 -20.68 10.91
N LEU A 136 -9.56 -20.22 10.04
CA LEU A 136 -11.00 -20.29 10.29
C LEU A 136 -11.55 -21.67 9.96
N THR A 137 -12.60 -22.09 10.68
CA THR A 137 -13.43 -23.21 10.21
C THR A 137 -14.24 -22.80 8.98
N PRO A 138 -14.76 -23.75 8.19
CA PRO A 138 -15.63 -23.43 7.05
C PRO A 138 -16.83 -22.55 7.45
N GLU A 139 -17.46 -22.84 8.60
CA GLU A 139 -18.59 -22.09 9.14
C GLU A 139 -18.21 -20.65 9.51
N GLN A 140 -17.06 -20.47 10.18
CA GLN A 140 -16.53 -19.16 10.52
C GLN A 140 -16.18 -18.35 9.27
N PHE A 141 -15.61 -18.99 8.24
CA PHE A 141 -15.28 -18.34 6.98
C PHE A 141 -16.54 -17.88 6.22
N GLU A 142 -17.57 -18.71 6.14
CA GLU A 142 -18.87 -18.33 5.56
C GLU A 142 -19.51 -17.16 6.33
N LYS A 143 -19.45 -17.19 7.66
CA LYS A 143 -19.92 -16.10 8.51
C LYS A 143 -19.15 -14.81 8.24
N ALA A 144 -17.83 -14.89 8.15
CA ALA A 144 -16.97 -13.74 7.84
C ALA A 144 -17.32 -13.12 6.48
N LYS A 145 -17.59 -13.92 5.44
CA LYS A 145 -18.04 -13.41 4.15
C LYS A 145 -19.36 -12.66 4.22
N LYS A 146 -20.33 -13.16 5.00
CA LYS A 146 -21.63 -12.47 5.21
C LYS A 146 -21.43 -11.13 5.90
N LEU A 147 -20.68 -11.12 7.00
CA LEU A 147 -20.34 -9.91 7.75
C LEU A 147 -19.62 -8.87 6.89
N TRP A 148 -18.71 -9.32 6.00
CA TRP A 148 -18.00 -8.43 5.10
C TRP A 148 -18.95 -7.77 4.08
N ARG A 149 -19.89 -8.53 3.51
CA ARG A 149 -20.88 -7.99 2.57
C ARG A 149 -21.80 -6.97 3.23
N GLU A 150 -22.30 -7.26 4.43
CA GLU A 150 -23.14 -6.33 5.21
C GLU A 150 -22.45 -4.99 5.44
N MET A 151 -21.19 -5.06 5.88
CA MET A 151 -20.35 -3.90 6.12
C MET A 151 -20.12 -3.05 4.85
N MET A 152 -19.87 -3.71 3.71
CA MET A 152 -19.70 -3.01 2.42
C MET A 152 -21.00 -2.31 1.97
N MET A 153 -22.17 -2.92 2.19
CA MET A 153 -23.45 -2.31 1.82
C MET A 153 -23.80 -1.10 2.68
N MET A 154 -23.50 -1.14 3.99
CA MET A 154 -23.73 0.02 4.88
C MET A 154 -22.89 1.25 4.47
N HIS A 155 -21.64 1.04 4.06
CA HIS A 155 -20.79 2.14 3.60
C HIS A 155 -21.27 2.77 2.28
N HIS A 156 -21.84 1.99 1.36
CA HIS A 156 -22.36 2.51 0.10
C HIS A 156 -23.67 3.31 0.28
N GLY A 157 -24.53 2.92 1.21
CA GLY A 157 -25.78 3.64 1.49
C GLY A 157 -25.57 5.05 2.07
N MET A 158 -24.54 5.24 2.90
CA MET A 158 -24.22 6.53 3.51
C MET A 158 -23.61 7.55 2.52
N MET A 159 -22.87 7.08 1.51
CA MET A 159 -22.19 7.95 0.54
C MET A 159 -23.15 8.57 -0.50
N MET A 160 -24.30 7.95 -0.74
CA MET A 160 -25.31 8.48 -1.66
C MET A 160 -26.13 9.64 -1.06
N HIS A 161 -26.21 9.75 0.27
CA HIS A 161 -27.00 10.79 0.94
C HIS A 161 -26.26 12.13 1.16
N HIS A 162 -24.93 12.16 1.04
CA HIS A 162 -24.14 13.38 1.24
C HIS A 162 -23.77 14.12 -0.06
N GLY A 163 -24.12 13.59 -1.24
CA GLY A 163 -23.82 14.21 -2.53
C GLY A 163 -24.86 15.22 -3.08
N MET A 164 -26.00 15.39 -2.41
CA MET A 164 -27.15 16.17 -2.94
C MET A 164 -27.53 17.40 -2.09
N ALA A 165 -26.82 17.70 -1.00
CA ALA A 165 -27.16 18.81 -0.09
C ALA A 165 -26.38 20.11 -0.36
N GLY A 166 -25.87 20.32 -1.58
CA GLY A 166 -24.90 21.37 -1.89
C GLY A 166 -25.26 22.37 -2.99
N HIS A 167 -26.51 22.42 -3.48
CA HIS A 167 -26.87 23.42 -4.50
C HIS A 167 -28.32 23.88 -4.40
N GLN A 168 -28.63 24.70 -3.39
CA GLN A 168 -29.69 25.69 -3.54
C GLN A 168 -29.45 26.87 -2.59
N LYS A 169 -29.57 28.08 -3.15
CA LYS A 169 -29.31 29.41 -2.56
C LYS A 169 -27.81 29.76 -2.64
N MET A 170 -27.36 30.67 -3.49
CA MET A 170 -27.84 32.05 -3.73
C MET A 170 -27.65 32.48 -5.17
#